data_AF-A0AAE1YB02-F1
#
_entry.id   AF-A0AAE1YB02-F1
#
_cell.length_a   1.000
_cell.length_b   1.000
_cell.length_c   1.000
_cell.angle_alpha   90.00
_cell.angle_beta   90.00
_cell.angle_gamma   90.00
#
_symmetry.space_group_name_H-M   'P 1'
#
loop_
_entity.id
_entity.type
_entity.pdbx_description
1 polymer ?
#
loop_
_entity_poly.entity_id
_entity_poly.type
_entity_poly.pdbx_seq_one_letter_code
_entity_poly.pdbx_strand_id
1 'polypeptide(L)'
;MATEGRRRHVPSYRTSSSNSATFSPPHVGSPSGSNIVYCDCGLEVVMGTSWTTSNPGKRFRSCPGRSVRYLLWYVLVGRPPMCQRSTEVIPGLLKRLARNDEVVLRLENRMDMVEKDIRRAKRMIWLVVFTTALCVTATSAYFWSR
;
A
#
# COMPACT_ATOMS: atom_id res chain seq x y z
N MET A 1 9.59 41.05 -1.96
CA MET A 1 10.36 40.22 -0.98
C MET A 1 9.44 39.09 -0.56
N ALA A 2 9.52 37.93 -1.23
CA ALA A 2 10.32 36.76 -0.80
C ALA A 2 9.68 36.08 0.44
N THR A 3 9.24 34.81 0.48
CA THR A 3 9.51 33.63 -0.37
C THR A 3 8.41 32.57 -0.23
N GLU A 4 8.07 31.98 -1.38
CA GLU A 4 7.51 30.64 -1.66
C GLU A 4 7.61 29.59 -0.53
N GLY A 5 6.47 29.22 0.06
CA GLY A 5 6.34 28.05 0.94
C GLY A 5 5.82 26.84 0.17
N ARG A 6 6.70 26.12 -0.53
CA ARG A 6 6.41 24.89 -1.28
C ARG A 6 5.83 23.81 -0.37
N ARG A 7 4.49 23.66 -0.34
CA ARG A 7 3.82 22.51 0.31
C ARG A 7 4.33 21.22 -0.34
N ARG A 8 5.08 20.43 0.42
CA ARG A 8 5.38 19.04 0.05
C ARG A 8 4.09 18.24 0.15
N HIS A 9 3.48 17.96 -1.00
CA HIS A 9 2.39 17.01 -1.12
C HIS A 9 2.97 15.61 -0.86
N VAL A 10 2.71 15.06 0.33
CA VAL A 10 3.03 13.67 0.66
C VAL A 10 1.90 12.80 0.10
N PRO A 11 2.16 11.84 -0.81
CA PRO A 11 1.12 10.93 -1.25
C PRO A 11 0.70 10.02 -0.08
N SER A 12 -0.57 10.10 0.30
CA SER A 12 -1.21 9.16 1.22
C SER A 12 -1.34 7.81 0.52
N TYR A 13 -0.53 6.83 0.91
CA TYR A 13 -0.76 5.45 0.55
C TYR A 13 -1.87 4.91 1.45
N ARG A 14 -3.07 4.79 0.88
CA ARG A 14 -4.21 4.12 1.49
C ARG A 14 -4.02 2.62 1.30
N THR A 15 -3.53 1.94 2.33
CA THR A 15 -3.44 0.47 2.40
C THR A 15 -4.82 -0.12 2.65
N SER A 16 -5.67 -0.11 1.61
CA SER A 16 -6.88 -0.94 1.60
C SER A 16 -6.47 -2.39 1.36
N SER A 17 -6.35 -3.15 2.46
CA SER A 17 -6.31 -4.60 2.45
C SER A 17 -7.64 -5.16 1.90
N SER A 18 -7.70 -5.24 0.58
CA SER A 18 -8.64 -6.04 -0.18
C SER A 18 -7.82 -6.65 -1.30
N ASN A 19 -7.63 -7.98 -1.25
CA ASN A 19 -6.96 -8.78 -2.28
C ASN A 19 -7.78 -8.74 -3.57
N SER A 20 -7.69 -7.61 -4.25
CA SER A 20 -8.30 -7.30 -5.53
C SER A 20 -7.40 -6.23 -6.12
N ALA A 21 -6.17 -6.63 -6.45
CA ALA A 21 -5.29 -5.79 -7.24
C ALA A 21 -5.95 -5.63 -8.61
N THR A 22 -6.82 -4.62 -8.74
CA THR A 22 -7.23 -4.06 -10.02
C THR A 22 -5.94 -3.63 -10.69
N PHE A 23 -5.45 -4.50 -11.56
CA PHE A 23 -4.23 -4.30 -12.33
C PHE A 23 -4.51 -3.17 -13.31
N SER A 24 -4.27 -1.93 -12.89
CA SER A 24 -4.12 -0.84 -13.86
C SER A 24 -2.95 -1.24 -14.76
N PRO A 25 -3.18 -1.47 -16.07
CA PRO A 25 -2.08 -1.84 -16.94
C PRO A 25 -1.08 -0.69 -16.90
N PRO A 26 0.21 -0.94 -16.63
CA PRO A 26 1.20 0.07 -16.92
C PRO A 26 1.06 0.37 -18.41
N HIS A 27 0.93 1.65 -18.77
CA HIS A 27 1.25 2.10 -20.12
C HIS A 27 2.74 1.80 -20.33
N VAL A 28 3.03 0.55 -20.74
CA VAL A 28 4.36 0.08 -21.07
C VAL A 28 4.71 0.81 -22.36
N GLY A 29 5.66 1.75 -22.25
CA GLY A 29 6.31 2.32 -23.42
C GLY A 29 6.72 1.18 -24.35
N SER A 30 6.21 1.24 -25.58
CA SER A 30 6.42 0.23 -26.61
C SER A 30 7.91 -0.11 -26.71
N PRO A 31 8.32 -1.36 -26.40
CA PRO A 31 9.60 -1.84 -26.87
C PRO A 31 9.38 -2.17 -28.36
N SER A 32 9.85 -1.27 -29.21
CA SER A 32 10.04 -1.48 -30.64
C SER A 32 10.77 -2.81 -30.85
N GLY A 33 10.02 -3.89 -31.16
CA GLY A 33 10.56 -5.20 -31.52
C GLY A 33 9.94 -6.46 -30.89
N SER A 34 8.84 -6.40 -30.13
CA SER A 34 8.20 -7.63 -29.60
C SER A 34 7.10 -8.17 -30.53
N ASN A 35 7.29 -9.39 -31.03
CA ASN A 35 6.24 -10.19 -31.65
C ASN A 35 5.06 -10.32 -30.65
N ILE A 36 3.89 -9.75 -30.97
CA ILE A 36 2.70 -9.81 -30.12
C ILE A 36 2.25 -11.27 -30.06
N VAL A 37 2.23 -11.85 -28.87
CA VAL A 37 1.82 -13.25 -28.65
C VAL A 37 0.42 -13.24 -28.07
N TYR A 38 -0.50 -13.91 -28.75
CA TYR A 38 -1.85 -14.17 -28.25
C TYR A 38 -1.88 -15.55 -27.59
N CYS A 39 -2.69 -15.68 -26.53
CA CYS A 39 -3.00 -16.99 -25.99
C CYS A 39 -4.18 -17.60 -26.76
N ASP A 40 -4.39 -18.92 -26.67
CA ASP A 40 -5.57 -19.62 -27.18
C ASP A 40 -6.90 -19.03 -26.67
N CYS A 41 -6.85 -18.25 -25.58
CA CYS A 41 -7.97 -17.46 -25.04
C CYS A 41 -8.34 -16.25 -25.94
N GLY A 42 -7.58 -15.96 -26.99
CA GLY A 42 -7.73 -14.79 -27.88
C GLY A 42 -7.18 -13.49 -27.29
N LEU A 43 -6.77 -13.49 -26.01
CA LEU A 43 -6.23 -12.31 -25.33
C LEU A 43 -4.71 -12.21 -25.52
N GLU A 44 -4.23 -10.97 -25.61
CA GLU A 44 -2.80 -10.67 -25.62
C GLU A 44 -2.14 -11.13 -24.33
N VAL A 45 -0.98 -11.77 -24.48
CA VAL A 45 -0.22 -12.30 -23.35
C VAL A 45 0.57 -11.19 -22.67
N VAL A 46 0.43 -11.06 -21.35
CA VAL A 46 1.13 -10.05 -20.56
C VAL A 46 2.50 -10.56 -20.15
N MET A 47 3.53 -9.72 -20.33
CA MET A 47 4.87 -9.96 -19.81
C MET A 47 4.97 -9.58 -18.33
N GLY A 48 5.22 -10.56 -17.47
CA GLY A 48 5.48 -10.37 -16.04
C GLY A 48 6.95 -10.59 -15.67
N THR A 49 7.35 -10.19 -14.47
CA THR A 49 8.65 -10.53 -13.87
C THR A 49 8.41 -11.17 -12.51
N SER A 50 9.01 -12.33 -12.27
CA SER A 50 8.96 -13.03 -11.00
C SER A 50 9.93 -12.38 -10.00
N TRP A 51 9.43 -12.13 -8.80
CA TRP A 51 10.22 -11.63 -7.66
C TRP A 51 10.23 -12.62 -6.50
N THR A 52 10.09 -13.92 -6.80
CA THR A 52 10.28 -14.96 -5.79
C THR A 52 11.76 -15.21 -5.53
N THR A 53 12.09 -15.74 -4.36
CA THR A 53 13.46 -16.16 -4.02
C THR A 53 13.97 -17.27 -4.94
N SER A 54 13.09 -18.16 -5.40
CA SER A 54 13.41 -19.26 -6.31
C SER A 54 13.57 -18.80 -7.77
N ASN A 55 12.98 -17.66 -8.15
CA ASN A 55 12.97 -17.21 -9.53
C ASN A 55 13.07 -15.68 -9.65
N PRO A 56 14.11 -15.05 -9.08
CA PRO A 56 14.23 -13.59 -9.02
C PRO A 56 14.53 -13.00 -10.40
N GLY A 57 13.83 -11.94 -10.78
CA GLY A 57 14.07 -11.20 -12.01
C GLY A 57 13.73 -11.94 -13.31
N LYS A 58 13.09 -13.11 -13.22
CA LYS A 58 12.78 -13.92 -14.42
C LYS A 58 11.50 -13.45 -15.06
N ARG A 59 11.56 -13.16 -16.37
CA ARG A 59 10.38 -12.76 -17.12
C ARG A 59 9.52 -13.97 -17.47
N PHE A 60 8.22 -13.86 -17.28
CA PHE A 60 7.24 -14.85 -17.68
C PHE A 60 6.15 -14.19 -18.52
N ARG A 61 5.32 -15.01 -19.14
CA ARG A 61 4.18 -14.60 -19.95
C ARG A 61 2.92 -15.22 -19.35
N SER A 62 1.83 -14.47 -19.26
CA SER A 62 0.57 -14.94 -18.66
C SER A 62 -0.65 -14.47 -19.46
N CYS A 63 -1.61 -15.36 -19.75
CA CYS A 63 -2.93 -14.96 -20.27
C CYS A 63 -3.71 -14.27 -19.14
N PRO A 64 -4.23 -13.04 -19.34
CA PRO A 64 -4.98 -12.31 -18.31
C PRO A 64 -6.32 -12.96 -17.98
N GLY A 65 -6.89 -13.76 -18.90
CA GLY A 65 -8.16 -14.47 -18.72
C GLY A 65 -8.07 -15.82 -18.01
N ARG A 66 -6.88 -16.27 -17.58
CA ARG A 66 -6.69 -17.54 -16.84
C ARG A 66 -6.05 -17.25 -15.49
N SER A 67 -6.47 -17.98 -14.46
CA SER A 67 -5.86 -17.87 -13.13
C SER A 67 -4.37 -18.26 -13.17
N VAL A 68 -3.61 -17.71 -12.23
CA VAL A 68 -2.14 -17.78 -12.06
C VAL A 68 -1.53 -19.19 -12.17
N ARG A 69 -2.36 -20.25 -12.12
CA ARG A 69 -1.93 -21.66 -12.26
C ARG A 69 -1.55 -22.07 -13.68
N TYR A 70 -1.91 -21.29 -14.70
CA TYR A 70 -1.51 -21.49 -16.10
C TYR A 70 -0.46 -20.47 -16.52
N LEU A 71 0.59 -20.31 -15.69
CA LEU A 71 1.84 -19.72 -16.13
C LEU A 71 2.41 -20.66 -17.19
N LEU A 72 2.27 -20.30 -18.46
CA LEU A 72 3.01 -20.98 -19.49
C LEU A 72 4.44 -20.48 -19.31
N TRP A 73 5.31 -21.37 -18.81
CA TRP A 73 6.71 -21.06 -18.46
C TRP A 73 7.57 -20.95 -19.72
N TYR A 74 7.09 -20.29 -20.77
CA TYR A 74 7.90 -19.94 -21.93
C TYR A 74 8.75 -18.70 -21.63
N VAL A 75 9.75 -18.89 -20.78
CA VAL A 75 11.14 -18.41 -20.94
C VAL A 75 11.91 -19.06 -19.80
N LEU A 76 12.71 -20.08 -20.11
CA LEU A 76 13.91 -20.43 -19.33
C LEU A 76 14.76 -21.57 -19.90
N VAL A 77 14.41 -22.16 -21.03
CA VAL A 77 15.37 -23.01 -21.76
C VAL A 77 16.33 -22.07 -22.49
N GLY A 78 17.39 -21.60 -21.81
CA GLY A 78 18.52 -20.92 -22.46
C GLY A 78 18.91 -19.54 -21.96
N ARG A 79 18.31 -19.00 -20.88
CA ARG A 79 18.92 -17.84 -20.20
C ARG A 79 19.90 -18.32 -19.15
N PRO A 80 21.16 -17.83 -19.14
CA PRO A 80 22.08 -18.14 -18.06
C PRO A 80 21.45 -17.72 -16.73
N PRO A 81 21.77 -18.42 -15.62
CA PRO A 81 21.33 -18.00 -14.30
C PRO A 81 21.66 -16.51 -14.10
N MET A 82 20.77 -15.82 -13.38
CA MET A 82 21.02 -14.46 -12.92
C MET A 82 22.41 -14.42 -12.25
N CYS A 83 23.17 -13.33 -12.44
CA CYS A 83 24.54 -13.28 -11.94
C CYS A 83 24.58 -13.56 -10.42
N GLN A 84 25.64 -14.22 -9.94
CA GLN A 84 25.76 -14.65 -8.55
C GLN A 84 25.45 -13.53 -7.53
N ARG A 85 25.97 -12.32 -7.80
CA ARG A 85 25.69 -11.13 -6.98
C ARG A 85 24.19 -10.80 -6.91
N SER A 86 23.47 -10.89 -8.02
CA SER A 86 22.03 -10.61 -8.04
C SER A 86 21.22 -11.67 -7.30
N THR A 87 21.63 -12.94 -7.37
CA THR A 87 20.99 -14.03 -6.62
C THR A 87 21.23 -13.92 -5.12
N GLU A 88 22.29 -13.23 -4.67
CA GLU A 88 22.54 -12.94 -3.26
C GLU A 88 21.83 -11.66 -2.78
N VAL A 89 21.87 -10.60 -3.58
CA VAL A 89 21.37 -9.27 -3.19
C VAL A 89 19.83 -9.21 -3.24
N ILE A 90 19.20 -9.72 -4.30
CA ILE A 90 17.74 -9.58 -4.51
C ILE A 90 16.94 -10.22 -3.36
N PRO A 91 17.24 -11.45 -2.88
CA PRO A 91 16.53 -12.03 -1.74
C PRO A 91 16.70 -11.20 -0.46
N GLY A 92 17.88 -10.61 -0.24
CA GLY A 92 18.12 -9.74 0.91
C GLY A 92 17.25 -8.48 0.86
N LEU A 93 17.08 -7.88 -0.31
CA LEU A 93 16.21 -6.73 -0.52
C LEU A 93 14.74 -7.08 -0.28
N LEU A 94 14.26 -8.21 -0.81
CA LEU A 94 12.87 -8.66 -0.61
C LEU A 94 12.55 -8.90 0.86
N LYS A 95 13.48 -9.49 1.63
CA LYS A 95 13.32 -9.67 3.08
C LYS A 95 13.23 -8.33 3.81
N ARG A 96 14.03 -7.34 3.41
CA ARG A 96 13.99 -5.98 3.99
C ARG A 96 12.68 -5.29 3.67
N LEU A 97 12.18 -5.44 2.44
CA LEU A 97 10.89 -4.87 2.03
C LEU A 97 9.75 -5.46 2.88
N ALA A 98 9.67 -6.79 2.98
CA ALA A 98 8.65 -7.46 3.79
C ALA A 98 8.70 -7.04 5.27
N ARG A 99 9.91 -6.87 5.84
CA ARG A 99 10.08 -6.35 7.20
C ARG A 99 9.60 -4.90 7.32
N ASN A 100 9.94 -4.06 6.36
CA ASN A 100 9.51 -2.67 6.35
C ASN A 100 7.99 -2.57 6.25
N ASP A 101 7.35 -3.40 5.43
CA ASP A 101 5.89 -3.45 5.31
C ASP A 101 5.24 -3.84 6.65
N GLU A 102 5.81 -4.80 7.39
CA GLU A 102 5.35 -5.15 8.73
C GLU A 102 5.49 -3.99 9.73
N VAL A 103 6.61 -3.25 9.67
CA VAL A 103 6.85 -2.08 10.51
C VAL A 103 5.85 -0.96 10.18
N VAL A 104 5.61 -0.70 8.90
CA VAL A 104 4.63 0.31 8.44
C VAL A 104 3.24 -0.06 8.96
N LEU A 105 2.78 -1.30 8.77
CA LEU A 105 1.49 -1.77 9.27
C LEU A 105 1.37 -1.63 10.80
N ARG A 106 2.44 -1.93 11.54
CA ARG A 106 2.49 -1.77 12.99
C ARG A 106 2.37 -0.30 13.41
N LEU A 107 3.03 0.61 12.68
CA LEU A 107 2.97 2.04 12.94
C LEU A 107 1.58 2.62 12.61
N GLU A 108 0.99 2.21 11.49
CA GLU A 108 -0.39 2.57 11.13
C GLU A 108 -1.38 2.15 12.23
N ASN A 109 -1.29 0.89 12.68
CA ASN A 109 -2.12 0.39 13.79
C ASN A 109 -1.93 1.21 15.08
N ARG A 110 -0.70 1.63 15.39
CA ARG A 110 -0.43 2.47 16.56
C ARG A 110 -1.03 3.87 16.39
N MET A 111 -0.92 4.47 15.21
CA MET A 111 -1.51 5.78 14.92
C MET A 111 -3.03 5.73 15.05
N ASP A 112 -3.68 4.69 14.55
CA ASP A 112 -5.13 4.49 14.67
C ASP A 112 -5.59 4.37 16.13
N MET A 113 -4.81 3.67 16.96
CA MET A 113 -5.11 3.55 18.40
C MET A 113 -4.96 4.89 19.12
N VAL A 114 -3.87 5.62 18.85
CA VAL A 114 -3.66 6.96 19.39
C VAL A 114 -4.77 7.93 18.95
N GLU A 115 -5.23 7.86 17.70
CA GLU A 115 -6.32 8.70 17.21
C GLU A 115 -7.64 8.40 17.95
N LYS A 116 -7.95 7.12 18.17
CA LYS A 116 -9.13 6.71 18.96
C LYS A 116 -9.05 7.21 20.39
N ASP A 117 -7.88 7.14 21.02
CA ASP A 117 -7.69 7.62 22.39
C ASP A 117 -7.78 9.15 22.48
N ILE A 118 -7.22 9.88 21.51
CA ILE A 118 -7.42 11.33 21.39
C ILE A 118 -8.91 11.65 21.23
N ARG A 119 -9.64 10.89 20.41
CA ARG A 119 -11.09 11.08 20.20
C ARG A 119 -11.88 10.83 21.48
N ARG A 120 -11.53 9.79 22.25
CA ARG A 120 -12.13 9.50 23.56
C ARG A 120 -11.83 10.60 24.56
N ALA A 121 -10.57 11.02 24.68
CA ALA A 121 -10.16 12.11 25.56
C ALA A 121 -10.89 13.41 25.23
N LYS A 122 -11.00 13.77 23.95
CA LYS A 122 -11.78 14.94 23.50
C LYS A 122 -13.25 14.85 23.92
N ARG A 123 -13.89 13.67 23.79
CA ARG A 123 -15.27 13.47 24.27
C ARG A 123 -15.37 13.64 25.78
N MET A 124 -14.46 13.06 26.54
CA MET A 124 -14.44 13.19 28.00
C MET A 124 -14.25 14.64 28.44
N ILE A 125 -13.30 15.35 27.85
CA ILE A 125 -13.07 16.78 28.10
C ILE A 125 -14.33 17.57 27.80
N TRP A 126 -14.98 17.32 26.66
CA TRP A 126 -16.20 18.02 26.28
C TRP A 126 -17.35 17.76 27.26
N LEU A 127 -17.54 16.52 27.72
CA LEU A 127 -18.53 16.18 28.74
C LEU A 127 -18.27 16.92 30.06
N VAL A 128 -17.02 16.96 30.52
CA VAL A 128 -16.65 17.68 31.75
C VAL A 128 -16.89 19.19 31.62
N VAL A 129 -16.52 19.78 30.47
CA VAL A 129 -16.78 21.21 30.21
C VAL A 129 -18.29 21.49 30.17
N PHE A 130 -19.07 20.62 29.55
CA PHE A 130 -20.53 20.76 29.48
C PHE A 130 -21.18 20.65 30.86
N THR A 131 -20.80 19.64 31.66
CA THR A 131 -21.37 19.46 33.01
C THR A 131 -20.98 20.59 33.96
N THR A 132 -19.72 21.04 33.93
CA THR A 132 -19.29 22.19 34.73
C THR A 132 -20.04 23.46 34.37
N ALA A 133 -20.27 23.73 33.07
CA ALA A 133 -21.08 24.86 32.63
C ALA A 133 -22.52 24.77 33.14
N LEU A 134 -23.15 23.59 33.07
CA LEU A 134 -24.51 23.37 33.62
C LEU A 134 -24.58 23.58 35.15
N CYS A 135 -23.57 23.15 35.89
CA CYS A 135 -23.52 23.36 37.34
C CYS A 135 -23.38 24.85 37.69
N VAL A 136 -22.55 25.60 36.94
CA VAL A 136 -22.35 27.04 37.15
C VAL A 136 -23.64 27.82 36.83
N THR A 137 -24.35 27.46 35.76
CA THR A 137 -25.63 28.13 35.42
C THR A 137 -26.71 27.81 36.45
N ALA A 138 -26.83 26.56 36.90
CA ALA A 138 -27.80 26.16 37.90
C ALA A 138 -27.58 26.85 39.27
N THR A 139 -26.32 26.93 39.72
CA THR A 139 -25.98 27.62 40.99
C THR A 139 -26.22 29.13 40.90
N SER A 140 -25.92 29.75 39.75
CA SER A 140 -26.20 31.17 39.52
C SER A 140 -27.70 31.47 39.52
N ALA A 141 -28.51 30.62 38.88
CA ALA A 141 -29.98 30.76 38.88
C ALA A 141 -30.59 30.54 40.26
N TYR A 142 -30.09 29.55 41.01
CA TYR A 142 -30.51 29.31 42.39
C TYR A 142 -30.24 30.52 43.29
N PHE A 143 -29.05 31.14 43.17
CA PHE A 143 -28.68 32.33 43.94
C PHE A 143 -29.56 33.55 43.61
N TRP A 144 -29.95 33.73 42.33
CA TRP A 144 -30.85 34.81 41.91
C TRP A 144 -32.32 34.60 42.31
N SER A 145 -32.72 33.35 42.56
CA SER A 145 -34.10 33.01 42.95
C SER A 145 -34.35 33.10 44.45
N ARG A 146 -33.32 33.33 45.26
CA ARG A 146 -33.38 33.34 46.72
C ARG A 146 -33.15 34.74 47.27
#